data_AF-K1U7Z6-F1
#
_entry.id   AF-K1U7Z6-F1
#
_cell.length_a   1.000
_cell.length_b   1.000
_cell.length_c   1.000
_cell.angle_alpha   90.00
_cell.angle_beta   90.00
_cell.angle_gamma   90.00
#
_symmetry.space_group_name_H-M   'P 1'
#
loop_
_entity.id
_entity.type
_entity.pdbx_description
1 polymer ?
#
loop_
_entity_poly.entity_id
_entity_poly.type
_entity_poly.pdbx_seq_one_letter_code
_entity_poly.pdbx_strand_id
1 'polypeptide(L)'
;EDYTPIEKVANNIRQTLITDKKFEKIVSEMKGSTIEEVAQNLGTEVVPFEDVRYGSFFIRNMGVEPRVIGAITATEQTNTLSEPVKGNVGAYVFVVTDIQEAETPQSIEAEKVRAEASSQGMIQRRLFDFLEQMSNVEDLRGKYF
;
A
#
# COMPACT_ATOMS: atom_id res chain seq x y z
N GLU A 1 2.15 -1.12 30.34
CA GLU A 1 1.48 -1.07 29.03
C GLU A 1 0.44 -2.18 29.01
N ASP A 2 -0.84 -1.82 29.02
CA ASP A 2 -1.92 -2.80 28.90
C ASP A 2 -2.17 -3.08 27.42
N TYR A 3 -1.79 -4.27 26.97
CA TYR A 3 -2.18 -4.75 25.65
C TYR A 3 -3.70 -4.96 25.61
N THR A 4 -4.31 -4.70 24.46
CA THR A 4 -5.72 -5.02 24.26
C THR A 4 -5.91 -6.54 24.38
N PRO A 5 -6.88 -7.04 25.19
CA PRO A 5 -7.11 -8.47 25.36
C PRO A 5 -7.27 -9.20 24.03
N ILE A 6 -6.71 -10.40 23.92
CA ILE A 6 -6.64 -11.15 22.66
C ILE A 6 -8.02 -11.39 22.08
N GLU A 7 -9.04 -11.58 22.92
CA GLU A 7 -10.43 -11.79 22.51
C GLU A 7 -10.98 -10.60 21.71
N LYS A 8 -10.56 -9.37 22.05
CA LYS A 8 -10.99 -8.14 21.35
C LYS A 8 -10.27 -7.95 20.01
N VAL A 9 -9.07 -8.51 19.84
CA VAL A 9 -8.27 -8.39 18.61
C VAL A 9 -8.22 -9.68 17.78
N ALA A 10 -8.81 -10.77 18.27
CA ALA A 10 -8.71 -12.10 17.66
C ALA A 10 -9.16 -12.11 16.20
N ASN A 11 -10.22 -11.39 15.88
CA ASN A 11 -10.70 -11.28 14.49
C ASN A 11 -9.70 -10.54 13.60
N ASN A 12 -9.08 -9.47 14.08
CA ASN A 12 -8.06 -8.72 13.35
C ASN A 12 -6.82 -9.58 13.10
N ILE A 13 -6.33 -10.26 14.15
CA ILE A 13 -5.18 -11.17 14.05
C ILE A 13 -5.47 -12.30 13.07
N ARG A 14 -6.64 -12.93 13.18
CA ARG A 14 -7.06 -14.00 12.26
C ARG A 14 -7.08 -13.50 10.81
N GLN A 15 -7.62 -12.31 10.56
CA GLN A 15 -7.70 -11.75 9.22
C GLN A 15 -6.30 -11.47 8.64
N THR A 16 -5.39 -10.93 9.45
CA THR A 16 -3.99 -10.73 9.06
C THR A 16 -3.31 -12.05 8.71
N LEU A 17 -3.45 -13.06 9.58
CA LEU A 17 -2.87 -14.38 9.35
C LEU A 17 -3.41 -15.07 8.09
N ILE A 18 -4.71 -14.93 7.81
CA ILE A 18 -5.30 -15.46 6.58
C ILE A 18 -4.67 -14.79 5.35
N THR A 19 -4.52 -13.46 5.38
CA THR A 19 -3.88 -12.71 4.29
C THR A 19 -2.43 -13.14 4.09
N ASP A 20 -1.67 -13.32 5.19
CA ASP A 20 -0.29 -13.77 5.14
C ASP A 20 -0.16 -15.18 4.57
N LYS A 21 -1.03 -16.11 5.00
CA LYS A 21 -1.05 -17.48 4.47
C LYS A 21 -1.48 -17.55 3.01
N LYS A 22 -2.40 -16.70 2.57
CA LYS A 22 -2.74 -16.57 1.14
C LYS A 22 -1.55 -16.07 0.34
N PHE A 23 -0.83 -15.07 0.85
CA PHE A 23 0.38 -14.57 0.21
C PHE A 23 1.44 -15.67 0.08
N GLU A 24 1.79 -16.36 1.18
CA GLU A 24 2.75 -17.47 1.16
C GLU A 24 2.37 -18.55 0.14
N LYS A 25 1.08 -18.90 0.07
CA LYS A 25 0.59 -19.88 -0.90
C LYS A 25 0.80 -19.41 -2.34
N ILE A 26 0.40 -18.19 -2.68
CA ILE A 26 0.55 -17.64 -4.03
C ILE A 26 2.04 -17.57 -4.41
N VAL A 27 2.90 -17.14 -3.48
CA VAL A 27 4.35 -17.11 -3.69
C VAL A 27 4.92 -18.50 -4.00
N SER A 28 4.43 -19.55 -3.34
CA SER A 28 4.85 -20.92 -3.65
C SER A 28 4.46 -21.40 -5.06
N GLU A 29 3.48 -20.74 -5.67
CA GLU A 29 3.00 -20.98 -7.04
C GLU A 29 3.70 -20.09 -8.08
N MET A 30 4.32 -18.97 -7.66
CA MET A 30 5.12 -18.05 -8.50
C MET A 30 6.47 -18.67 -8.90
N LYS A 31 6.43 -19.72 -9.73
CA LYS A 31 7.62 -20.40 -10.25
C LYS A 31 8.00 -19.81 -11.61
N GLY A 32 9.29 -19.60 -11.82
CA GLY A 32 9.84 -19.08 -13.07
C GLY A 32 11.07 -18.22 -12.81
N SER A 33 11.94 -18.09 -13.80
CA SER A 33 13.09 -17.19 -13.78
C SER A 33 12.80 -15.85 -14.47
N THR A 34 11.75 -15.78 -15.29
CA THR A 34 11.30 -14.53 -15.93
C THR A 34 9.84 -14.21 -15.58
N ILE A 35 9.46 -12.95 -15.80
CA ILE A 35 8.08 -12.50 -15.54
C ILE A 35 7.07 -13.22 -16.45
N GLU A 36 7.47 -13.56 -17.68
CA GLU A 36 6.66 -14.31 -18.63
C GLU A 36 6.45 -15.75 -18.18
N GLU A 37 7.49 -16.43 -17.69
CA GLU A 37 7.36 -17.79 -17.15
C GLU A 37 6.45 -17.83 -15.93
N VAL A 38 6.60 -16.86 -15.02
CA VAL A 38 5.73 -16.73 -13.84
C VAL A 38 4.28 -16.51 -14.27
N ALA A 39 4.05 -15.59 -15.22
CA ALA A 39 2.72 -15.29 -15.73
C ALA A 39 2.07 -16.51 -16.42
N GLN A 40 2.83 -17.23 -17.24
CA GLN A 40 2.37 -18.45 -17.90
C GLN A 40 2.00 -19.54 -16.90
N ASN A 41 2.82 -19.77 -15.87
CA ASN A 41 2.58 -20.79 -14.86
C ASN A 41 1.34 -20.50 -14.00
N LEU A 42 1.03 -19.22 -13.77
CA LEU A 42 -0.14 -18.78 -13.02
C LEU A 42 -1.39 -18.56 -13.90
N GLY A 43 -1.27 -18.67 -15.22
CA GLY A 43 -2.35 -18.35 -16.15
C GLY A 43 -2.78 -16.88 -16.10
N THR A 44 -1.85 -15.99 -15.79
CA THR A 44 -2.05 -14.53 -15.71
C THR A 44 -1.37 -13.83 -16.86
N GLU A 45 -1.66 -12.54 -17.03
CA GLU A 45 -1.03 -11.69 -18.05
C GLU A 45 0.00 -10.76 -17.42
N VAL A 46 1.08 -10.47 -18.16
CA VAL A 46 2.03 -9.43 -17.80
C VAL A 46 1.40 -8.07 -18.09
N VAL A 47 1.26 -7.24 -17.05
CA VAL A 47 0.65 -5.91 -17.16
C VAL A 47 1.74 -4.84 -17.10
N PRO A 48 1.88 -3.97 -18.12
CA PRO A 48 2.85 -2.90 -18.07
C PRO A 48 2.41 -1.81 -17.08
N PHE A 49 3.39 -1.19 -16.43
CA PHE A 49 3.23 0.01 -15.62
C PHE A 49 4.23 1.07 -16.07
N GLU A 50 3.87 2.34 -15.93
CA GLU A 50 4.68 3.49 -16.33
C GLU A 50 4.53 4.62 -15.30
N ASP A 51 5.51 5.52 -15.24
CA ASP A 51 5.50 6.74 -14.43
C ASP A 51 5.23 6.52 -12.92
N VAL A 52 5.69 5.40 -12.37
CA VAL A 52 5.55 5.12 -10.93
C VAL A 52 6.60 5.88 -10.14
N ARG A 53 6.16 6.81 -9.29
CA ARG A 53 7.00 7.63 -8.42
C ARG A 53 6.70 7.30 -6.96
N TYR A 54 7.62 7.62 -6.05
CA TYR A 54 7.39 7.38 -4.61
C TYR A 54 6.11 8.07 -4.09
N GLY A 55 5.79 9.25 -4.63
CA GLY A 55 4.56 9.98 -4.32
C GLY A 55 3.31 9.52 -5.08
N SER A 56 3.37 8.46 -5.89
CA SER A 56 2.20 7.94 -6.61
C SER A 56 1.18 7.36 -5.63
N PHE A 57 -0.09 7.67 -5.84
CA PHE A 57 -1.19 7.15 -5.01
C PHE A 57 -1.70 5.78 -5.48
N PHE A 58 -1.60 5.51 -6.79
CA PHE A 58 -2.05 4.29 -7.42
C PHE A 58 -1.16 3.97 -8.63
N ILE A 59 -1.17 2.72 -9.06
CA ILE A 59 -0.55 2.28 -10.32
C ILE A 59 -1.66 2.13 -11.36
N ARG A 60 -1.47 2.68 -12.56
CA ARG A 60 -2.43 2.53 -13.66
C ARG A 60 -2.69 1.05 -13.93
N ASN A 61 -3.95 0.67 -14.18
CA ASN A 61 -4.39 -0.72 -14.38
C ASN A 61 -4.33 -1.65 -13.15
N MET A 62 -3.68 -1.25 -12.04
CA MET A 62 -3.57 -2.07 -10.82
C MET A 62 -4.30 -1.46 -9.61
N GLY A 63 -4.48 -0.14 -9.57
CA GLY A 63 -5.14 0.54 -8.46
C GLY A 63 -4.20 0.87 -7.29
N VAL A 64 -4.76 0.93 -6.07
CA VAL A 64 -4.09 1.46 -4.87
C VAL A 64 -3.22 0.39 -4.21
N GLU A 65 -1.93 0.40 -4.56
CA GLU A 65 -0.95 -0.60 -4.12
C GLU A 65 0.33 0.06 -3.54
N PRO A 66 0.26 0.70 -2.36
CA PRO A 66 1.36 1.50 -1.81
C PRO A 66 2.62 0.68 -1.50
N ARG A 67 2.47 -0.59 -1.11
CA ARG A 67 3.60 -1.50 -0.88
C ARG A 67 4.32 -1.85 -2.17
N VAL A 68 3.57 -2.04 -3.26
CA VAL A 68 4.13 -2.32 -4.58
C VAL A 68 4.81 -1.07 -5.15
N ILE A 69 4.19 0.11 -4.99
CA ILE A 69 4.79 1.41 -5.36
C ILE A 69 6.12 1.61 -4.63
N GLY A 70 6.14 1.37 -3.30
CA GLY A 70 7.36 1.45 -2.51
C GLY A 70 8.45 0.49 -3.00
N ALA A 71 8.09 -0.76 -3.32
CA ALA A 71 9.04 -1.74 -3.83
C ALA A 71 9.60 -1.36 -5.22
N ILE A 72 8.74 -0.92 -6.14
CA ILE A 72 9.14 -0.47 -7.49
C ILE A 72 10.10 0.73 -7.37
N THR A 73 9.74 1.71 -6.57
CA THR A 73 10.50 2.97 -6.45
C THR A 73 11.79 2.84 -5.63
N ALA A 74 11.92 1.80 -4.80
CA ALA A 74 13.14 1.44 -4.09
C ALA A 74 14.07 0.53 -4.90
N THR A 75 13.67 0.09 -6.10
CA THR A 75 14.48 -0.79 -6.94
C THR A 75 15.56 -0.01 -7.65
N GLU A 76 16.82 -0.46 -7.52
CA GLU A 76 17.98 0.15 -8.19
C GLU A 76 18.40 -0.63 -9.46
N GLN A 77 17.91 -1.86 -9.62
CA GLN A 77 18.28 -2.76 -10.73
C GLN A 77 17.21 -2.76 -11.82
N THR A 78 17.64 -2.62 -13.08
CA THR A 78 16.75 -2.80 -14.22
C THR A 78 16.80 -4.23 -14.74
N ASN A 79 15.74 -4.64 -15.44
CA ASN A 79 15.62 -5.93 -16.14
C ASN A 79 15.83 -7.17 -15.24
N THR A 80 15.61 -7.01 -13.94
CA THR A 80 15.71 -8.08 -12.94
C THR A 80 14.33 -8.33 -12.35
N LEU A 81 13.97 -9.60 -12.22
CA LEU A 81 12.72 -10.01 -11.57
C LEU A 81 12.81 -9.70 -10.07
N SER A 82 11.81 -8.98 -9.55
CA SER A 82 11.73 -8.65 -8.14
C SER A 82 11.45 -9.88 -7.28
N GLU A 83 11.78 -9.78 -5.99
CA GLU A 83 11.17 -10.63 -4.97
C GLU A 83 9.65 -10.40 -4.93
N PRO A 84 8.84 -11.39 -4.52
CA PRO A 84 7.40 -11.23 -4.40
C PRO A 84 7.02 -10.18 -3.35
N VAL A 85 6.13 -9.27 -3.73
CA VAL A 85 5.63 -8.18 -2.89
C VAL A 85 4.19 -8.44 -2.50
N LYS A 86 3.93 -8.40 -1.19
CA LYS A 86 2.56 -8.48 -0.65
C LYS A 86 1.86 -7.14 -0.86
N GLY A 87 0.95 -7.08 -1.81
CA GLY A 87 0.05 -5.95 -2.03
C GLY A 87 -1.21 -6.02 -1.16
N ASN A 88 -2.11 -5.06 -1.39
CA ASN A 88 -3.40 -4.95 -0.71
C ASN A 88 -4.39 -5.98 -1.24
N VAL A 89 -4.45 -6.16 -2.55
CA VAL A 89 -5.40 -7.09 -3.19
C VAL A 89 -4.74 -8.32 -3.82
N GLY A 90 -3.41 -8.41 -3.80
CA GLY A 90 -2.68 -9.53 -4.41
C GLY A 90 -1.23 -9.66 -3.97
N ALA A 91 -0.56 -10.68 -4.54
CA ALA A 91 0.89 -10.83 -4.52
C ALA A 91 1.42 -10.42 -5.89
N TYR A 92 2.55 -9.71 -5.94
CA TYR A 92 3.07 -9.13 -7.17
C TYR A 92 4.56 -9.44 -7.32
N VAL A 93 4.98 -9.70 -8.55
CA VAL A 93 6.38 -9.60 -8.97
C VAL A 93 6.43 -8.59 -10.10
N PHE A 94 7.55 -7.89 -10.23
CA PHE A 94 7.72 -6.87 -11.25
C PHE A 94 9.13 -6.89 -11.82
N VAL A 95 9.29 -6.28 -12.99
CA VAL A 95 10.58 -6.00 -13.62
C VAL A 95 10.57 -4.53 -13.99
N VAL A 96 11.55 -3.77 -13.49
CA VAL A 96 11.71 -2.35 -13.87
C VAL A 96 12.57 -2.31 -15.13
N THR A 97 12.05 -1.75 -16.21
CA THR A 97 12.78 -1.66 -17.48
C THR A 97 13.65 -0.41 -17.57
N ASP A 98 13.24 0.67 -16.90
CA ASP A 98 13.90 1.97 -16.96
C ASP A 98 13.72 2.70 -15.62
N ILE A 99 14.80 3.35 -15.15
CA ILE A 99 14.81 4.14 -13.91
C ILE A 99 15.26 5.55 -14.29
N GLN A 100 14.36 6.51 -14.11
CA GLN A 100 14.64 7.92 -14.32
C GLN A 100 15.00 8.56 -12.98
N GLU A 101 16.25 8.99 -12.83
CA GLU A 101 16.64 9.82 -11.69
C GLU A 101 15.92 11.17 -11.75
N ALA A 102 15.42 11.63 -10.61
CA ALA A 102 14.84 12.97 -10.55
C ALA A 102 15.93 14.00 -10.88
N GLU A 103 15.73 14.80 -11.94
CA GLU A 103 16.64 15.88 -12.36
C GLU A 103 16.96 16.88 -11.24
N THR A 104 16.14 16.91 -10.19
CA THR A 104 16.39 17.67 -8.98
C THR A 104 16.09 16.79 -7.78
N PRO A 105 17.08 16.47 -6.92
CA PRO A 105 16.78 15.87 -5.63
C PRO A 105 15.80 16.78 -4.90
N GLN A 106 14.65 16.24 -4.48
CA GLN A 106 13.74 16.98 -3.64
C GLN A 106 14.52 17.47 -2.41
N SER A 107 14.61 18.79 -2.24
CA SER A 107 15.22 19.35 -1.04
C SER A 107 14.55 18.73 0.19
N ILE A 108 15.36 18.30 1.16
CA ILE A 108 14.88 17.79 2.45
C ILE A 108 13.89 18.78 3.08
N GLU A 109 14.06 20.08 2.85
CA GLU A 109 13.15 21.13 3.31
C GLU A 109 11.78 21.05 2.63
N ALA A 110 11.73 20.81 1.32
CA ALA A 110 10.47 20.67 0.58
C ALA A 110 9.70 19.41 1.03
N GLU A 111 10.41 18.30 1.29
CA GLU A 111 9.79 17.08 1.81
C GLU A 111 9.28 17.26 3.24
N LYS A 112 10.06 17.92 4.10
CA LYS A 112 9.66 18.25 5.47
C LYS A 112 8.38 19.10 5.48
N VAL A 113 8.30 20.14 4.66
CA VAL A 113 7.10 21.00 4.55
C VAL A 113 5.89 20.19 4.08
N ARG A 114 6.06 19.28 3.11
CA ARG A 114 4.98 18.40 2.63
C ARG A 114 4.49 17.44 3.71
N ALA A 115 5.42 16.82 4.44
CA ALA A 115 5.10 15.89 5.52
C ALA A 115 4.39 16.60 6.68
N GLU A 116 4.83 17.80 7.05
CA GLU A 116 4.19 18.64 8.06
C GLU A 116 2.77 19.04 7.64
N ALA A 117 2.59 19.51 6.39
CA ALA A 117 1.27 19.87 5.87
C ALA A 117 0.29 18.67 5.87
N SER A 118 0.77 17.48 5.49
CA SER A 118 -0.02 16.24 5.50
C SER A 118 -0.42 15.82 6.92
N SER A 119 0.52 15.95 7.87
CA SER A 119 0.27 15.68 9.29
C SER A 119 -0.78 16.64 9.87
N GLN A 120 -0.68 17.94 9.56
CA GLN A 120 -1.64 18.94 10.02
C GLN A 120 -3.07 18.65 9.52
N GLY A 121 -3.22 18.26 8.25
CA GLY A 121 -4.53 17.87 7.70
C GLY A 121 -5.15 16.68 8.45
N MET A 122 -4.35 15.66 8.79
CA MET A 122 -4.83 14.52 9.57
C MET A 122 -5.20 14.90 11.01
N ILE A 123 -4.42 15.79 11.64
CA ILE A 123 -4.69 16.26 13.01
C ILE A 123 -6.00 17.04 13.04
N GLN A 124 -6.28 17.90 12.06
CA GLN A 124 -7.54 18.64 12.00
C GLN A 124 -8.75 17.71 11.90
N ARG A 125 -8.68 16.65 11.09
CA ARG A 125 -9.76 15.67 11.00
C ARG A 125 -9.97 14.93 12.32
N ARG A 126 -8.88 14.47 12.95
CA ARG A 126 -8.95 13.79 14.25
C ARG A 126 -9.45 14.70 15.37
N LEU A 127 -9.08 15.99 15.34
CA LEU A 127 -9.55 16.97 16.32
C LEU A 127 -11.06 17.16 16.20
N PHE A 128 -11.59 17.22 14.99
CA PHE A 128 -13.03 17.29 14.77
C PHE A 128 -13.74 16.04 15.33
N ASP A 129 -13.27 14.84 14.98
CA ASP A 129 -13.83 13.58 15.51
C ASP A 129 -13.80 13.54 17.06
N PHE A 130 -12.72 14.04 17.66
CA PHE A 130 -12.57 14.08 19.12
C PHE A 130 -13.48 15.12 19.78
N LEU A 131 -13.60 16.32 19.21
CA LEU A 131 -14.52 17.35 19.69
C LEU A 131 -15.97 16.88 19.58
N GLU A 132 -16.32 16.18 18.49
CA GLU A 132 -17.64 15.57 18.32
C GLU A 132 -17.91 14.52 19.41
N GLN A 133 -16.95 13.63 19.70
CA GLN A 133 -17.07 12.65 20.80
C GLN A 133 -17.17 13.28 22.20
N MET A 134 -16.47 14.40 22.43
CA MET A 134 -16.54 15.12 23.71
C MET A 134 -17.83 15.94 23.84
N SER A 135 -18.40 16.36 22.72
CA SER A 135 -19.68 17.05 22.71
C SER A 135 -20.81 16.02 22.82
N ASN A 136 -21.70 16.15 23.80
CA ASN A 136 -22.92 15.33 23.90
C ASN A 136 -23.95 15.72 22.82
N VAL A 137 -23.54 15.74 21.56
CA VAL A 137 -24.41 16.09 20.44
C VAL A 137 -25.23 14.85 20.07
N GLU A 138 -26.54 14.91 20.31
CA GLU A 138 -27.48 13.90 19.85
C GLU A 138 -27.84 14.16 18.38
N ASP A 139 -27.51 13.22 17.50
CA ASP A 139 -27.91 13.27 16.09
C ASP A 139 -29.39 12.86 15.93
N LEU A 140 -30.27 13.85 15.80
CA LEU A 140 -31.70 13.65 15.61
C LEU A 140 -32.13 13.58 14.13
N ARG A 141 -31.20 13.59 13.17
CA ARG A 141 -31.55 13.67 11.73
C ARG A 141 -32.39 12.49 11.26
N GLY A 142 -32.14 11.29 11.76
CA GLY A 142 -32.95 10.09 11.47
C GLY A 142 -34.35 10.08 12.11
N LYS A 143 -34.69 11.07 12.95
CA LYS A 143 -36.02 11.22 13.56
C LYS A 143 -36.92 12.15 12.76
N TYR A 144 -36.35 13.01 11.92
CA TYR A 144 -37.06 14.06 11.20
C TYR A 144 -36.97 13.94 9.67
N PHE A 145 -36.28 12.91 9.16
CA PHE A 145 -36.19 12.56 7.74
C PHE A 145 -36.33 11.05 7.54
#